data_AF-A0A7J9Y160-F1
#
_entry.id   AF-A0A7J9Y160-F1
#
_cell.length_a   1.000
_cell.length_b   1.000
_cell.length_c   1.000
_cell.angle_alpha   90.00
_cell.angle_beta   90.00
_cell.angle_gamma   90.00
#
_symmetry.space_group_name_H-M   'P 1'
#
loop_
_entity.id
_entity.type
_entity.pdbx_description
1 polymer ?
#
loop_
_entity_poly.entity_id
_entity_poly.type
_entity_poly.pdbx_seq_one_letter_code
_entity_poly.pdbx_strand_id
1 'polypeptide(L)'
;MSTPAAVAGDRITATCAVHQIPNPLTGVPQPAPPLPFSAPLLQGLASTVLIGGKPAAVVGSSGLNAPPHVGLHFSDPFMAPPAQQGVVVAGSGTVLFENRPAARTGSSYTVCAGAPGTLAGSAATVLIGG
;
A
#
# COMPACT_ATOMS: atom_id res chain seq x y z
N MET A 1 20.75 1.67 9.74
CA MET A 1 21.12 1.25 8.37
C MET A 1 20.21 1.98 7.40
N SER A 2 20.74 2.55 6.32
CA SER A 2 19.93 3.22 5.31
C SER A 2 19.35 2.21 4.31
N THR A 3 18.16 2.50 3.78
CA THR A 3 17.49 1.63 2.79
C THR A 3 17.00 2.43 1.60
N PRO A 4 16.83 1.82 0.41
CA PRO A 4 16.41 2.54 -0.80
C PRO A 4 15.13 3.35 -0.61
N ALA A 5 15.12 4.57 -1.12
CA ALA A 5 13.95 5.44 -1.14
C ALA A 5 12.81 4.84 -1.98
N ALA A 6 11.58 5.09 -1.55
CA ALA A 6 10.39 4.78 -2.35
C ALA A 6 9.99 6.00 -3.21
N VAL A 7 9.52 5.75 -4.42
CA VAL A 7 9.12 6.76 -5.40
C VAL A 7 7.81 6.41 -6.09
N ALA A 8 7.29 7.33 -6.90
CA ALA A 8 6.11 7.12 -7.72
C ALA A 8 6.20 5.82 -8.54
N GLY A 9 5.15 5.01 -8.46
CA GLY A 9 5.04 3.71 -9.13
C GLY A 9 5.61 2.53 -8.34
N ASP A 10 6.37 2.75 -7.27
CA ASP A 10 6.73 1.67 -6.34
C ASP A 10 5.46 1.08 -5.73
N ARG A 11 5.50 -0.22 -5.41
CA ARG A 11 4.30 -0.96 -5.05
C ARG A 11 4.28 -1.32 -3.57
N ILE A 12 3.14 -1.06 -2.95
CA ILE A 12 2.73 -1.75 -1.73
C ILE A 12 2.25 -3.13 -2.15
N THR A 13 2.79 -4.18 -1.55
CA THR A 13 2.32 -5.55 -1.74
C THR A 13 1.82 -6.11 -0.42
N ALA A 14 0.73 -6.84 -0.42
CA ALA A 14 0.17 -7.40 0.81
C ALA A 14 -0.69 -8.62 0.48
N THR A 15 -1.25 -9.21 1.53
CA THR A 15 -2.28 -10.25 1.43
C THR A 15 -3.53 -9.75 2.12
N CYS A 16 -4.64 -9.69 1.38
CA CYS A 16 -5.94 -9.30 1.91
C CYS A 16 -6.70 -10.57 2.36
N ALA A 17 -7.01 -10.66 3.65
CA ALA A 17 -7.65 -11.85 4.25
C ALA A 17 -9.07 -11.58 4.77
N VAL A 18 -9.70 -10.48 4.34
CA VAL A 18 -10.96 -9.97 4.92
C VAL A 18 -12.21 -10.16 4.06
N HIS A 19 -12.09 -10.86 2.92
CA HIS A 19 -13.20 -11.08 1.99
C HIS A 19 -14.07 -12.28 2.35
N GLN A 20 -15.34 -12.26 1.94
CA GLN A 20 -16.28 -13.38 2.08
C GLN A 20 -16.84 -13.82 0.73
N ILE A 21 -16.99 -15.13 0.55
CA ILE A 21 -17.60 -15.75 -0.64
C ILE A 21 -18.79 -16.63 -0.23
N PRO A 22 -19.79 -16.82 -1.11
CA PRO A 22 -20.85 -17.77 -0.84
C PRO A 22 -20.31 -19.20 -0.79
N ASN A 23 -20.74 -19.97 0.22
CA ASN A 23 -20.43 -21.39 0.30
C ASN A 23 -21.15 -22.15 -0.83
N PRO A 24 -20.45 -22.96 -1.65
CA PRO A 24 -21.06 -23.66 -2.78
C PRO A 24 -22.17 -24.67 -2.39
N LEU A 25 -22.18 -25.17 -1.16
CA LEU A 25 -23.13 -26.17 -0.68
C LEU A 25 -24.32 -25.54 0.06
N THR A 26 -24.06 -24.52 0.89
CA THR A 26 -25.08 -23.95 1.77
C THR A 26 -25.55 -22.55 1.37
N GLY A 27 -24.80 -21.87 0.50
CA GLY A 27 -25.00 -20.45 0.17
C GLY A 27 -24.65 -19.48 1.29
N VAL A 28 -24.31 -19.98 2.48
CA VAL A 28 -23.94 -19.17 3.66
C VAL A 28 -22.57 -18.51 3.41
N PRO A 29 -22.35 -17.25 3.82
CA PRO A 29 -21.05 -16.61 3.68
C PRO A 29 -19.95 -17.37 4.44
N GLN A 30 -18.79 -17.51 3.81
CA GLN A 30 -17.58 -18.06 4.42
C GLN A 30 -16.36 -17.19 4.06
N PRO A 31 -15.28 -17.20 4.88
CA PRO A 31 -14.04 -16.51 4.54
C PRO A 31 -13.50 -16.97 3.18
N ALA A 32 -13.13 -16.00 2.33
CA ALA A 32 -12.42 -16.27 1.09
C ALA A 32 -10.97 -16.68 1.38
N PRO A 33 -10.33 -17.47 0.49
CA PRO A 33 -8.87 -17.60 0.50
C PRO A 33 -8.20 -16.22 0.45
N PRO A 34 -7.03 -16.04 1.09
CA PRO A 34 -6.36 -14.75 1.08
C PRO A 34 -6.03 -14.30 -0.35
N LEU A 35 -6.38 -13.05 -0.68
CA LEU A 35 -6.20 -12.48 -2.01
C LEU A 35 -4.91 -11.65 -2.07
N PRO A 36 -4.16 -11.71 -3.19
CA PRO A 36 -3.00 -10.85 -3.37
C PRO A 36 -3.45 -9.38 -3.45
N PHE A 37 -2.61 -8.49 -2.91
CA PHE A 37 -2.80 -7.05 -3.01
C PHE A 37 -1.53 -6.43 -3.60
N SER A 38 -1.68 -5.57 -4.59
CA SER A 38 -0.59 -4.83 -5.20
C SER A 38 -1.05 -3.44 -5.64
N ALA A 39 -0.59 -2.40 -4.96
CA ALA A 39 -0.98 -1.02 -5.26
C ALA A 39 0.23 -0.16 -5.60
N PRO A 40 0.32 0.42 -6.83
CA PRO A 40 1.34 1.39 -7.15
C PRO A 40 1.08 2.73 -6.43
N LEU A 41 2.12 3.29 -5.82
CA LEU A 41 2.09 4.60 -5.19
C LEU A 41 1.97 5.69 -6.27
N LEU A 42 0.77 6.22 -6.45
CA LEU A 42 0.44 7.21 -7.48
C LEU A 42 -0.22 8.47 -6.88
N GLN A 43 -0.58 8.44 -5.61
CA GLN A 43 -1.30 9.49 -4.91
C GLN A 43 -0.53 9.93 -3.67
N GLY A 44 -0.73 11.17 -3.21
CA GLY A 44 -0.12 11.67 -1.97
C GLY A 44 1.41 11.70 -1.97
N LEU A 45 2.05 11.71 -3.14
CA LEU A 45 3.49 11.79 -3.32
C LEU A 45 4.02 13.20 -3.00
N ALA A 46 5.33 13.38 -2.94
CA ALA A 46 5.94 14.71 -2.90
C ALA A 46 5.68 15.46 -4.22
N SER A 47 5.43 16.76 -4.17
CA SER A 47 5.20 17.59 -5.36
C SER A 47 6.47 18.25 -5.91
N THR A 48 7.48 18.43 -5.06
CA THR A 48 8.72 19.18 -5.36
C THR A 48 9.98 18.32 -5.25
N VAL A 49 9.92 17.20 -4.53
CA VAL A 49 11.07 16.31 -4.34
C VAL A 49 11.00 15.16 -5.34
N LEU A 50 11.97 15.14 -6.25
CA LEU A 50 12.14 14.07 -7.23
C LEU A 50 13.38 13.24 -6.93
N ILE A 51 13.27 11.92 -7.08
CA ILE A 51 14.39 10.98 -7.00
C ILE A 51 14.40 10.18 -8.30
N GLY A 52 15.51 10.26 -9.05
CA GLY A 52 15.59 9.63 -10.38
C GLY A 52 14.51 10.13 -11.35
N GLY A 53 14.11 11.40 -11.23
CA GLY A 53 13.06 12.03 -12.05
C GLY A 53 11.62 11.65 -11.66
N LYS A 54 11.42 10.85 -10.61
CA LYS A 54 10.10 10.46 -10.12
C LYS A 54 9.78 11.14 -8.78
N PRO A 55 8.53 11.55 -8.53
CA PRO A 55 8.10 12.05 -7.23
C PRO A 55 8.46 11.09 -6.08
N ALA A 56 9.05 11.60 -5.00
CA ALA A 56 9.38 10.80 -3.84
C ALA A 56 8.11 10.40 -3.07
N ALA A 57 8.09 9.18 -2.52
CA ALA A 57 7.03 8.73 -1.63
C ALA A 57 7.32 9.14 -0.18
N VAL A 58 6.24 9.40 0.56
CA VAL A 58 6.25 9.87 1.94
C VAL A 58 5.08 9.26 2.71
N VAL A 59 5.02 9.48 4.02
CA VAL A 59 3.81 9.15 4.80
C VAL A 59 2.59 9.87 4.22
N GLY A 60 1.52 9.11 4.01
CA GLY A 60 0.30 9.51 3.30
C GLY A 60 0.32 9.23 1.80
N SER A 61 1.46 8.86 1.21
CA SER A 61 1.48 8.36 -0.18
C SER A 61 0.68 7.07 -0.28
N SER A 62 -0.07 6.93 -1.37
CA SER A 62 -1.05 5.86 -1.51
C SER A 62 -1.25 5.42 -2.96
N GLY A 63 -1.92 4.28 -3.09
CA GLY A 63 -2.25 3.64 -4.36
C GLY A 63 -3.50 2.78 -4.24
N LEU A 64 -4.11 2.49 -5.38
CA LEU A 64 -5.22 1.53 -5.47
C LEU A 64 -4.72 0.18 -5.94
N ASN A 65 -5.28 -0.89 -5.38
CA ASN A 65 -5.00 -2.27 -5.73
C ASN A 65 -5.28 -2.52 -7.22
N ALA A 66 -4.34 -3.19 -7.89
CA ALA A 66 -4.42 -3.52 -9.30
C ALA A 66 -3.87 -4.94 -9.55
N PRO A 67 -4.71 -5.89 -10.03
CA PRO A 67 -6.14 -5.74 -10.31
C PRO A 67 -6.97 -5.55 -9.01
N PRO A 68 -8.13 -4.88 -9.09
CA PRO A 68 -9.02 -4.75 -7.94
C PRO A 68 -9.55 -6.13 -7.53
N HIS A 69 -9.81 -6.36 -6.24
CA HIS A 69 -10.47 -7.60 -5.84
C HIS A 69 -11.89 -7.64 -6.43
N VAL A 70 -12.22 -8.75 -7.08
CA VAL A 70 -13.53 -9.04 -7.66
C VAL A 70 -14.21 -10.13 -6.85
N GLY A 71 -15.52 -10.00 -6.65
CA GLY A 71 -16.32 -10.96 -5.89
C GLY A 71 -16.55 -10.50 -4.45
N LEU A 72 -17.62 -9.73 -4.26
CA LEU A 72 -18.16 -9.39 -2.95
C LEU A 72 -19.50 -10.14 -2.80
N HIS A 73 -19.61 -11.01 -1.80
CA HIS A 73 -20.92 -11.49 -1.36
C HIS A 73 -21.74 -10.33 -0.77
N PHE A 74 -23.07 -10.41 -0.66
CA PHE A 74 -23.87 -9.30 -0.11
C PHE A 74 -23.50 -8.96 1.35
N SER A 75 -22.96 -9.95 2.08
CA SER A 75 -22.44 -9.80 3.45
C SER A 75 -20.96 -9.42 3.50
N ASP A 76 -20.26 -9.38 2.35
CA ASP A 76 -18.98 -8.71 2.25
C ASP A 76 -19.31 -7.23 2.44
N PRO A 77 -18.90 -6.62 3.58
CA PRO A 77 -19.44 -5.35 4.00
C PRO A 77 -19.00 -4.29 3.00
N PHE A 78 -19.85 -3.97 2.00
CA PHE A 78 -19.69 -2.97 0.94
C PHE A 78 -18.39 -2.17 1.12
N MET A 79 -17.28 -2.80 0.71
CA MET A 79 -15.97 -2.28 1.04
C MET A 79 -15.77 -1.08 0.13
N ALA A 80 -16.07 0.11 0.67
CA ALA A 80 -15.93 1.38 -0.01
C ALA A 80 -14.57 1.43 -0.73
N PRO A 81 -14.43 2.16 -1.85
CA PRO A 81 -13.16 2.31 -2.58
C PRO A 81 -11.87 2.39 -1.72
N PRO A 82 -11.86 3.03 -0.53
CA PRO A 82 -10.73 2.97 0.42
C PRO A 82 -10.25 1.57 0.82
N ALA A 83 -11.07 0.54 0.76
CA ALA A 83 -10.64 -0.84 1.04
C ALA A 83 -9.75 -1.44 -0.05
N GLN A 84 -9.70 -0.85 -1.25
CA GLN A 84 -8.71 -1.20 -2.27
C GLN A 84 -7.48 -0.29 -2.19
N GLN A 85 -7.36 0.55 -1.16
CA GLN A 85 -6.27 1.50 -1.02
C GLN A 85 -5.16 0.94 -0.11
N GLY A 86 -3.92 1.16 -0.53
CA GLY A 86 -2.74 1.01 0.30
C GLY A 86 -2.17 2.38 0.63
N VAL A 87 -1.82 2.63 1.90
CA VAL A 87 -1.33 3.95 2.36
C VAL A 87 -0.08 3.76 3.21
N VAL A 88 0.97 4.52 2.93
CA VAL A 88 2.17 4.58 3.78
C VAL A 88 1.83 5.29 5.09
N VAL A 89 1.99 4.60 6.21
CA VAL A 89 1.66 5.11 7.55
C VAL A 89 2.88 5.43 8.40
N ALA A 90 4.06 4.89 8.07
CA ALA A 90 5.32 5.24 8.73
C ALA A 90 6.50 5.33 7.76
N GLY A 91 7.35 6.32 7.96
CA GLY A 91 8.55 6.61 7.15
C GLY A 91 9.81 6.69 8.01
N SER A 92 10.83 7.40 7.52
CA SER A 92 11.99 7.80 8.32
C SER A 92 11.61 8.77 9.45
N GLY A 93 12.20 8.60 10.62
CA GLY A 93 12.07 9.52 11.75
C GLY A 93 12.96 10.77 11.65
N THR A 94 13.95 10.77 10.76
CA THR A 94 14.93 11.87 10.65
C THR A 94 14.97 12.54 9.27
N VAL A 95 14.54 11.83 8.22
CA VAL A 95 14.51 12.36 6.85
C VAL A 95 13.08 12.69 6.47
N LEU A 96 12.85 13.96 6.17
CA LEU A 96 11.57 14.48 5.72
C LEU A 96 11.67 14.97 4.28
N PHE A 97 10.64 14.69 3.49
CA PHE A 97 10.37 15.38 2.23
C PHE A 97 9.10 16.19 2.41
N GLU A 98 9.17 17.50 2.19
CA GLU A 98 8.03 18.41 2.38
C GLU A 98 7.40 18.32 3.78
N ASN A 99 8.25 18.26 4.81
CA ASN A 99 7.86 18.06 6.21
C ASN A 99 7.08 16.77 6.49
N ARG A 100 7.08 15.82 5.56
CA ARG A 100 6.48 14.48 5.72
C ARG A 100 7.58 13.43 5.81
N PRO A 101 7.47 12.46 6.74
CA PRO A 101 8.43 11.36 6.85
C PRO A 101 8.64 10.65 5.51
N ALA A 102 9.88 10.55 5.07
CA ALA A 102 10.22 9.96 3.78
C ALA A 102 9.99 8.44 3.79
N ALA A 103 9.32 7.92 2.76
CA ALA A 103 9.06 6.49 2.63
C ALA A 103 10.28 5.78 2.02
N ARG A 104 10.59 4.60 2.55
CA ARG A 104 11.73 3.78 2.12
C ARG A 104 11.37 2.31 2.14
N THR A 105 12.27 1.48 1.64
CA THR A 105 12.13 0.02 1.77
C THR A 105 11.96 -0.34 3.24
N GLY A 106 10.88 -1.07 3.55
CA GLY A 106 10.50 -1.46 4.91
C GLY A 106 9.66 -0.44 5.69
N SER A 107 9.29 0.70 5.10
CA SER A 107 8.28 1.61 5.66
C SER A 107 6.96 0.89 5.91
N SER A 108 6.30 1.16 7.03
CA SER A 108 4.99 0.59 7.32
C SER A 108 3.91 1.22 6.45
N TYR A 109 2.95 0.43 6.00
CA TYR A 109 1.73 0.85 5.33
C TYR A 109 0.57 0.00 5.84
N THR A 110 -0.63 0.47 5.57
CA THR A 110 -1.88 -0.25 5.77
C THR A 110 -2.51 -0.51 4.41
N VAL A 111 -3.16 -1.67 4.26
CA VAL A 111 -4.02 -1.96 3.12
C VAL A 111 -5.40 -2.37 3.62
N CYS A 112 -6.43 -2.11 2.82
CA CYS A 112 -7.79 -2.58 3.11
C CYS A 112 -8.22 -2.22 4.54
N ALA A 113 -8.71 -3.19 5.32
CA ALA A 113 -9.10 -3.01 6.72
C ALA A 113 -7.92 -2.90 7.72
N GLY A 114 -6.77 -2.34 7.29
CA GLY A 114 -5.61 -2.13 8.14
C GLY A 114 -4.59 -3.27 8.15
N ALA A 115 -4.65 -4.18 7.17
CA ALA A 115 -3.69 -5.27 7.07
C ALA A 115 -2.27 -4.75 6.78
N PRO A 116 -1.22 -5.34 7.37
CA PRO A 116 0.16 -5.07 7.00
C PRO A 116 0.50 -5.78 5.67
N GLY A 117 1.74 -5.61 5.20
CA GLY A 117 2.18 -5.99 3.84
C GLY A 117 3.68 -5.79 3.69
N THR A 118 4.19 -5.30 2.55
CA THR A 118 5.56 -4.77 2.34
C THR A 118 5.61 -3.63 1.31
N LEU A 119 6.56 -2.70 1.48
CA LEU A 119 6.93 -1.68 0.48
C LEU A 119 8.42 -1.82 0.18
N ALA A 120 8.74 -2.00 -1.09
CA ALA A 120 10.10 -2.01 -1.61
C ALA A 120 10.32 -0.76 -2.45
N GLY A 121 11.27 0.07 -2.03
CA GLY A 121 11.67 1.26 -2.76
C GLY A 121 12.61 0.89 -3.91
N SER A 122 12.33 1.37 -5.13
CA SER A 122 13.16 1.05 -6.31
C SER A 122 14.33 2.03 -6.50
N ALA A 123 14.34 3.17 -5.82
CA ALA A 123 15.36 4.19 -6.01
C ALA A 123 16.66 3.88 -5.23
N ALA A 124 17.39 2.86 -5.69
CA ALA A 124 18.61 2.37 -5.04
C ALA A 124 19.77 3.38 -5.00
N THR A 125 19.73 4.44 -5.81
CA THR A 125 20.74 5.51 -5.81
C THR A 125 20.57 6.51 -4.66
N VAL A 126 19.44 6.47 -3.94
CA VAL A 126 19.17 7.31 -2.76
C VAL A 126 18.77 6.41 -1.60
N LEU A 127 19.62 6.34 -0.59
CA LEU A 127 19.38 5.55 0.61
C LEU A 127 18.94 6.47 1.76
N ILE A 128 17.81 6.16 2.38
CA ILE A 128 17.20 6.95 3.46
C ILE A 128 17.52 6.30 4.81
N GLY A 129 17.97 7.11 5.76
CA GLY A 129 18.29 6.71 7.13
C GLY A 129 17.07 6.40 8.00
N GLY A 130 17.35 5.98 9.23
CA GLY A 130 16.36 5.80 10.29
C GLY A 130 15.83 7.16 10.71
#